data_AF-A0AAW0GAG9-F1
#
_entry.id   AF-A0AAW0GAG9-F1
#
_cell.length_a   1.000
_cell.length_b   1.000
_cell.length_c   1.000
_cell.angle_alpha   90.00
_cell.angle_beta   90.00
_cell.angle_gamma   90.00
#
_symmetry.space_group_name_H-M   'P 1'
#
loop_
_entity.id
_entity.type
_entity.pdbx_description
1 polymer ?
#
loop_
_entity_poly.entity_id
_entity_poly.type
_entity_poly.pdbx_seq_one_letter_code
_entity_poly.pdbx_strand_id
1 'polypeptide(L)'
;MSREPSQGFIHYRSLLSQYPSLHIHSPLSGIQHSPAKHSGSSFDQLDLKPLKLAATHKWLEANTSRCLCQYEIPGGGECRDLDCQAIHPSKLSAIEPSDKETAEYLCSAMPIGSQWTVEVVKTALEESRQRHPAFDFEHRVREAAASLGLR
;
A
#
# COMPACT_ATOMS: atom_id res chain seq x y z
N MET A 1 0.75 37.81 53.59
CA MET A 1 0.69 37.99 52.13
C MET A 1 1.75 37.09 51.51
N SER A 2 1.39 35.86 51.17
CA SER A 2 2.33 34.87 50.63
C SER A 2 1.99 34.60 49.17
N ARG A 3 2.97 34.77 48.29
CA ARG A 3 2.89 34.51 46.84
C ARG A 3 3.06 33.00 46.59
N GLU A 4 2.12 32.40 45.86
CA GLU A 4 2.22 31.05 45.29
C GLU A 4 3.12 31.05 44.04
N PRO A 5 3.94 30.00 43.81
CA PRO A 5 4.84 29.92 42.67
C PRO A 5 4.12 29.44 41.40
N SER A 6 4.48 30.06 40.29
CA SER A 6 3.99 29.81 38.93
C SER A 6 4.19 28.34 38.52
N GLN A 7 3.11 27.62 38.23
CA GLN A 7 3.14 26.32 37.56
C GLN A 7 3.62 26.51 36.11
N GLY A 8 4.91 26.30 35.88
CA GLY A 8 5.49 26.26 34.55
C GLY A 8 5.06 24.99 33.82
N PHE A 9 4.52 25.13 32.61
CA PHE A 9 4.35 24.01 31.69
C PHE A 9 5.73 23.41 31.37
N ILE A 10 5.94 22.15 31.76
CA ILE A 10 7.11 21.40 31.34
C ILE A 10 6.88 20.98 29.89
N HIS A 11 7.63 21.58 28.96
CA HIS A 11 7.64 21.15 27.57
C HIS A 11 8.07 19.69 27.50
N TYR A 12 7.24 18.84 26.88
CA TYR A 12 7.58 17.45 26.61
C TYR A 12 8.87 17.40 25.78
N ARG A 13 9.93 16.87 26.38
CA ARG A 13 11.23 16.70 25.73
C ARG A 13 11.26 15.29 25.14
N SER A 14 11.07 15.19 23.83
CA SER A 14 11.06 13.92 23.11
C SER A 14 12.34 13.12 23.37
N LEU A 15 12.20 11.87 23.83
CA LEU A 15 13.32 10.95 24.08
C LEU A 15 14.12 10.63 22.81
N LEU A 16 13.56 10.88 21.62
CA LEU A 16 14.27 10.75 20.35
C LEU A 16 15.40 11.78 20.18
N SER A 17 15.37 12.88 20.93
CA SER A 17 16.46 13.87 20.92
C SER A 17 17.76 13.40 21.58
N GLN A 18 17.73 12.29 22.33
CA GLN A 18 18.90 11.71 23.00
C GLN A 18 19.61 10.64 22.16
N TYR A 19 19.07 10.27 21.00
CA TYR A 19 19.64 9.22 20.13
C TYR A 19 19.87 9.75 18.72
N PRO A 20 21.04 10.37 18.45
CA PRO A 20 21.37 10.94 17.13
C PRO A 20 21.33 9.89 16.00
N SER A 21 21.54 8.62 16.33
CA SER A 21 21.51 7.49 15.40
C SER A 21 20.11 7.08 14.92
N LEU A 22 19.05 7.64 15.50
CA LEU A 22 17.66 7.41 15.07
C LEU A 22 17.09 8.57 14.23
N HIS A 23 17.91 9.54 13.83
CA HIS A 23 17.51 10.50 12.82
C HIS A 23 17.28 9.76 11.50
N ILE A 24 16.01 9.55 11.17
CA ILE A 24 15.58 9.19 9.83
C ILE A 24 16.11 10.29 8.92
N HIS A 25 17.12 9.95 8.13
CA HIS A 25 17.60 10.81 7.06
C HIS A 25 16.43 11.05 6.11
N SER A 26 15.92 12.28 6.07
CA SER A 26 15.17 12.76 4.91
C SER A 26 16.10 12.71 3.70
N PRO A 27 15.83 11.93 2.64
CA PRO A 27 16.56 12.05 1.41
C PRO A 27 15.87 13.11 0.55
N LEU A 28 16.27 14.37 0.73
CA LEU A 28 16.10 15.39 -0.29
C LEU A 28 17.46 15.61 -0.95
N SER A 29 17.79 14.80 -1.96
CA SER A 29 18.75 15.13 -3.04
C SER A 29 18.92 13.95 -4.00
N GLY A 30 18.71 14.22 -5.29
CA GLY A 30 19.28 13.43 -6.38
C GLY A 30 18.29 12.57 -7.17
N ILE A 31 17.38 13.21 -7.94
CA ILE A 31 16.80 12.54 -9.10
C ILE A 31 17.90 12.44 -10.17
N GLN A 32 18.72 11.40 -10.09
CA GLN A 32 19.50 10.93 -11.22
C GLN A 32 18.61 9.95 -12.01
N HIS A 33 18.09 10.43 -13.14
CA HIS A 33 17.48 9.59 -14.15
C HIS A 33 18.56 8.62 -14.67
N SER A 34 18.54 7.39 -14.16
CA SER A 34 19.13 6.26 -14.88
C SER A 34 18.11 5.83 -15.92
N PRO A 35 18.40 5.87 -17.23
CA PRO A 35 17.53 5.25 -18.21
C PRO A 35 17.56 3.74 -17.95
N ALA A 36 16.49 3.22 -17.36
CA ALA A 36 16.28 1.80 -17.24
C ALA A 36 16.36 1.19 -18.63
N LYS A 37 17.35 0.31 -18.84
CA LYS A 37 17.43 -0.54 -20.02
C LYS A 37 16.23 -1.49 -19.96
N HIS A 38 15.12 -1.11 -20.56
CA HIS A 38 13.98 -2.01 -20.78
C HIS A 38 14.34 -2.96 -21.93
N SER A 39 15.25 -3.89 -21.66
CA SER A 39 15.22 -5.20 -22.34
C SER A 39 13.96 -5.92 -21.86
N GLY A 40 13.19 -6.47 -22.79
CA GLY A 40 11.81 -6.94 -22.61
C GLY A 40 11.47 -7.41 -21.20
N SER A 41 10.65 -6.61 -20.50
CA SER A 41 10.15 -6.95 -19.18
C SER A 41 9.13 -8.07 -19.32
N SER A 42 9.50 -9.30 -18.96
CA SER A 42 8.54 -10.35 -18.67
C SER A 42 7.58 -9.90 -17.57
N PHE A 43 6.35 -10.39 -17.62
CA PHE A 43 5.30 -10.01 -16.68
C PHE A 43 5.69 -10.39 -15.24
N ASP A 44 6.47 -11.46 -15.09
CA ASP A 44 7.02 -11.94 -13.82
C ASP A 44 7.92 -10.93 -13.07
N GLN A 45 8.38 -9.85 -13.72
CA GLN A 45 9.20 -8.81 -13.09
C GLN A 45 8.41 -7.57 -12.64
N LEU A 46 7.10 -7.51 -12.92
CA LEU A 46 6.26 -6.37 -12.53
C LEU A 46 6.04 -6.34 -11.01
N ASP A 47 6.52 -5.28 -10.35
CA ASP A 47 6.32 -5.09 -8.91
C ASP A 47 4.92 -4.56 -8.62
N LEU A 48 4.05 -5.38 -8.00
CA LEU A 48 2.69 -4.99 -7.62
C LEU A 48 2.62 -4.25 -6.29
N LYS A 49 3.73 -4.13 -5.54
CA LYS A 49 3.76 -3.45 -4.23
C LYS A 49 3.35 -1.99 -4.30
N PRO A 50 3.78 -1.17 -5.27
CA PRO A 50 3.35 0.23 -5.38
C PRO A 50 1.82 0.34 -5.52
N LEU A 51 1.22 -0.57 -6.28
CA LEU A 51 -0.23 -0.62 -6.48
C LEU A 51 -0.98 -0.96 -5.18
N LYS A 52 -0.51 -1.96 -4.42
CA LYS A 52 -1.08 -2.34 -3.12
C LYS A 52 -0.94 -1.21 -2.09
N LEU A 53 0.20 -0.52 -2.09
CA LEU A 53 0.43 0.64 -1.23
C LEU A 53 -0.52 1.79 -1.57
N ALA A 54 -0.70 2.10 -2.86
CA ALA A 54 -1.64 3.12 -3.31
C ALA A 54 -3.08 2.78 -2.91
N ALA A 55 -3.50 1.52 -3.05
CA ALA A 55 -4.81 1.05 -2.63
C ALA A 55 -5.01 1.19 -1.11
N THR A 56 -4.00 0.84 -0.32
CA THR A 56 -4.01 1.00 1.14
C THR A 56 -4.12 2.47 1.54
N HIS A 57 -3.35 3.34 0.89
CA HIS A 57 -3.38 4.78 1.15
C HIS A 57 -4.77 5.37 0.86
N LYS A 58 -5.32 5.07 -0.33
CA LYS A 58 -6.67 5.49 -0.74
C LYS A 58 -7.74 5.01 0.25
N TRP A 59 -7.62 3.78 0.75
CA TRP A 59 -8.53 3.26 1.76
C TRP A 59 -8.41 4.02 3.09
N LEU A 60 -7.19 4.33 3.54
CA LEU A 60 -6.97 5.13 4.76
C LEU A 60 -7.55 6.53 4.62
N GLU A 61 -7.36 7.19 3.48
CA GLU A 61 -7.94 8.50 3.18
C GLU A 61 -9.47 8.49 3.25
N ALA A 62 -10.09 7.45 2.69
CA ALA A 62 -11.54 7.25 2.75
C ALA A 62 -12.06 6.96 4.17
N ASN A 63 -11.17 6.55 5.09
CA ASN A 63 -11.50 6.17 6.47
C ASN A 63 -10.86 7.08 7.52
N THR A 64 -10.51 8.32 7.16
CA THR A 64 -9.83 9.30 8.04
C THR A 64 -10.59 9.64 9.33
N SER A 65 -11.91 9.44 9.36
CA SER A 65 -12.74 9.65 10.55
C SER A 65 -12.68 8.49 11.55
N ARG A 66 -12.08 7.35 11.19
CA ARG A 66 -11.98 6.17 12.06
C ARG A 66 -10.68 6.21 12.86
N CYS A 67 -10.76 5.78 14.12
CA CYS A 67 -9.60 5.61 14.98
C CYS A 67 -8.92 4.24 14.75
N LEU A 68 -7.64 4.14 15.13
CA LEU A 68 -6.95 2.85 15.21
C LEU A 68 -7.52 2.01 16.35
N CYS A 69 -7.58 0.69 16.16
CA CYS A 69 -8.03 -0.22 17.20
C CYS A 69 -7.04 -0.22 18.38
N GLN A 70 -7.52 0.18 19.57
CA GLN A 70 -6.71 0.24 20.79
C GLN A 70 -6.12 -1.10 21.23
N TYR A 71 -6.72 -2.23 20.81
CA TYR A 71 -6.25 -3.57 21.17
C TYR A 71 -5.07 -4.03 20.29
N GLU A 72 -4.87 -3.42 19.12
CA GLU A 72 -3.74 -3.73 18.24
C GLU A 72 -2.54 -2.81 18.48
N ILE A 73 -2.66 -1.82 19.38
CA ILE A 73 -1.61 -0.84 19.68
C ILE A 73 -1.27 -0.90 21.17
N PRO A 74 0.00 -1.13 21.57
CA PRO A 74 1.20 -1.30 20.75
C PRO A 74 1.45 -2.76 20.33
N GLY A 75 0.92 -3.17 19.17
CA GLY A 75 1.36 -4.30 18.34
C GLY A 75 1.18 -5.74 18.86
N GLY A 76 0.78 -5.93 20.12
CA GLY A 76 0.78 -7.26 20.76
C GLY A 76 -0.58 -7.94 20.91
N GLY A 77 -1.68 -7.23 20.65
CA GLY A 77 -3.03 -7.77 20.79
C GLY A 77 -3.73 -7.96 19.44
N GLU A 78 -4.63 -8.93 19.40
CA GLU A 78 -5.55 -9.16 18.30
C GLU A 78 -6.95 -8.76 18.76
N CYS A 79 -7.62 -7.91 17.98
CA CYS A 79 -9.01 -7.61 18.26
C CYS A 79 -9.89 -8.79 17.87
N ARG A 80 -10.69 -9.28 18.82
CA ARG A 80 -11.63 -10.39 18.62
C ARG A 80 -13.05 -9.96 18.29
N ASP A 81 -13.30 -8.66 18.27
CA ASP A 81 -14.61 -8.10 17.96
C ASP A 81 -14.81 -8.09 16.43
N LEU A 82 -15.81 -8.84 15.97
CA LEU A 82 -16.15 -8.98 14.55
C LEU A 82 -16.76 -7.70 13.98
N ASP A 83 -17.43 -6.92 14.83
CA ASP A 83 -18.13 -5.69 14.45
C ASP A 83 -17.32 -4.43 14.82
N CYS A 84 -16.03 -4.59 15.14
CA CYS A 84 -15.15 -3.48 15.47
C CYS A 84 -14.99 -2.55 14.26
N GLN A 85 -15.45 -1.31 14.40
CA GLN A 85 -15.40 -0.29 13.34
C GLN A 85 -14.07 0.45 13.28
N ALA A 86 -13.15 0.17 14.20
CA ALA A 86 -11.83 0.78 14.22
C ALA A 86 -10.96 0.28 13.05
N ILE A 87 -9.92 1.02 12.73
CA ILE A 87 -8.92 0.59 11.76
C ILE A 87 -8.02 -0.45 12.43
N HIS A 88 -7.91 -1.62 11.80
CA HIS A 88 -7.05 -2.73 12.22
C HIS A 88 -5.84 -2.79 11.29
N PRO A 89 -4.64 -2.35 11.71
CA PRO A 89 -3.41 -2.51 10.94
C PRO A 89 -3.19 -3.91 10.38
N SER A 90 -3.56 -4.95 11.14
CA SER A 90 -3.48 -6.36 10.72
C SER A 90 -4.25 -6.63 9.41
N LYS A 91 -5.39 -5.96 9.21
CA LYS A 91 -6.28 -6.14 8.06
C LYS A 91 -5.91 -5.28 6.85
N LEU A 92 -4.98 -4.32 6.98
CA LEU A 92 -4.58 -3.45 5.87
C LEU A 92 -3.92 -4.23 4.73
N SER A 93 -3.26 -5.35 5.04
CA SER A 93 -2.63 -6.24 4.05
C SER A 93 -3.63 -6.94 3.11
N ALA A 94 -4.90 -7.04 3.53
CA ALA A 94 -5.99 -7.64 2.75
C ALA A 94 -6.70 -6.63 1.84
N ILE A 95 -6.31 -5.35 1.87
CA ILE A 95 -6.84 -4.34 0.95
C ILE A 95 -6.28 -4.62 -0.44
N GLU A 96 -7.18 -4.96 -1.35
CA GLU A 96 -6.85 -5.23 -2.75
C GLU A 96 -7.23 -4.01 -3.62
N PRO A 97 -6.38 -3.64 -4.60
CA PRO A 97 -6.74 -2.66 -5.62
C PRO A 97 -7.88 -3.19 -6.50
N SER A 98 -8.65 -2.28 -7.11
CA SER A 98 -9.70 -2.68 -8.05
C SER A 98 -9.12 -3.23 -9.35
N ASP A 99 -9.89 -4.04 -10.10
CA ASP A 99 -9.45 -4.56 -11.40
C ASP A 99 -9.15 -3.44 -12.39
N LYS A 100 -9.89 -2.32 -12.30
CA LYS A 100 -9.68 -1.14 -13.14
C LYS A 100 -8.32 -0.50 -12.84
N GLU A 101 -8.03 -0.22 -11.58
CA GLU A 101 -6.73 0.34 -11.17
C GLU A 101 -5.58 -0.59 -11.52
N THR A 102 -5.80 -1.90 -11.37
CA THR A 102 -4.84 -2.93 -11.73
C THR A 102 -4.59 -2.95 -13.23
N ALA A 103 -5.65 -2.90 -14.06
CA ALA A 103 -5.52 -2.86 -15.51
C ALA A 103 -4.79 -1.60 -16.00
N GLU A 104 -5.13 -0.43 -15.46
CA GLU A 104 -4.44 0.83 -15.75
C GLU A 104 -2.95 0.76 -15.39
N TYR A 105 -2.65 0.22 -14.21
CA TYR A 105 -1.27 0.01 -13.75
C TYR A 105 -0.49 -0.91 -14.70
N LEU A 106 -1.05 -2.08 -15.04
CA LEU A 106 -0.42 -3.04 -15.92
C LEU A 106 -0.20 -2.47 -17.34
N CYS A 107 -1.17 -1.76 -17.89
CA CYS A 107 -1.00 -1.09 -19.19
C CYS A 107 0.09 -0.01 -19.14
N SER A 108 0.23 0.70 -18.02
CA SER A 108 1.28 1.74 -17.86
C SER A 108 2.69 1.17 -17.65
N ALA A 109 2.79 -0.03 -17.05
CA ALA A 109 4.06 -0.67 -16.75
C ALA A 109 4.65 -1.46 -17.93
N MET A 110 3.84 -1.76 -18.95
CA MET A 110 4.28 -2.49 -20.14
C MET A 110 4.99 -1.60 -21.16
N PRO A 111 5.88 -2.16 -22.00
CA PRO A 111 6.55 -1.42 -23.06
C PRO A 111 5.55 -0.79 -24.04
N ILE A 112 5.90 0.40 -24.51
CA ILE A 112 5.17 1.13 -25.55
C ILE A 112 5.10 0.25 -26.82
N GLY A 113 3.87 -0.05 -27.28
CA GLY A 113 3.62 -0.96 -28.40
C GLY A 113 2.82 -2.22 -28.04
N SER A 114 2.45 -2.38 -26.77
CA SER A 114 1.55 -3.44 -26.32
C SER A 114 0.15 -3.28 -26.93
N GLN A 115 -0.37 -4.34 -27.56
CA GLN A 115 -1.69 -4.37 -28.21
C GLN A 115 -2.89 -4.40 -27.24
N TRP A 116 -2.62 -4.33 -25.93
CA TRP A 116 -3.61 -4.58 -24.88
C TRP A 116 -4.24 -3.28 -24.41
N THR A 117 -5.56 -3.18 -24.52
CA THR A 117 -6.32 -2.07 -23.93
C THR A 117 -6.64 -2.35 -22.47
N VAL A 118 -6.92 -1.29 -21.70
CA VAL A 118 -7.31 -1.38 -20.30
C VAL A 118 -8.54 -2.28 -20.13
N GLU A 119 -9.49 -2.25 -21.07
CA GLU A 119 -10.70 -3.06 -21.04
C GLU A 119 -10.41 -4.55 -21.20
N VAL A 120 -9.47 -4.93 -22.07
CA VAL A 120 -9.09 -6.33 -22.26
C VAL A 120 -8.41 -6.88 -21.00
N VAL A 121 -7.49 -6.11 -20.42
CA VAL A 121 -6.81 -6.50 -19.18
C VAL A 121 -7.80 -6.59 -18.01
N LYS A 122 -8.71 -5.62 -17.89
CA LYS A 122 -9.77 -5.62 -16.87
C LYS A 122 -10.67 -6.85 -16.98
N THR A 123 -11.08 -7.20 -18.20
CA THR A 123 -11.92 -8.38 -18.44
C THR A 123 -11.20 -9.66 -18.04
N ALA A 124 -9.91 -9.81 -18.39
CA ALA A 124 -9.12 -10.97 -17.97
C ALA A 124 -8.96 -11.07 -16.45
N LEU A 125 -8.81 -9.94 -15.74
CA LEU A 125 -8.77 -9.89 -14.27
C LEU A 125 -10.11 -10.31 -13.66
N GLU A 126 -11.22 -9.83 -14.21
CA GLU A 126 -12.57 -10.20 -13.76
C GLU A 126 -12.83 -11.70 -13.93
N GLU A 127 -12.48 -12.27 -15.08
CA GLU A 127 -12.60 -13.70 -15.35
C GLU A 127 -11.73 -14.53 -14.40
N SER A 128 -10.48 -14.12 -14.19
CA SER A 128 -9.55 -14.77 -13.23
C SER A 128 -10.15 -14.80 -11.82
N ARG A 129 -10.72 -13.67 -11.36
CA ARG A 129 -11.40 -13.60 -10.06
C ARG A 129 -12.62 -14.52 -9.97
N GLN A 130 -13.44 -14.61 -11.02
CA GLN A 130 -14.61 -15.47 -11.03
C GLN A 130 -14.23 -16.95 -11.02
N ARG A 131 -13.16 -17.31 -11.74
CA ARG A 131 -12.68 -18.68 -11.87
C ARG A 131 -11.99 -19.17 -10.59
N HIS A 132 -11.26 -18.28 -9.92
CA HIS A 132 -10.46 -18.59 -8.73
C HIS A 132 -10.68 -17.56 -7.61
N PRO A 133 -11.86 -17.55 -6.95
CA PRO A 133 -12.16 -16.57 -5.90
C PRO A 133 -11.26 -16.73 -4.66
N ALA A 134 -10.71 -17.92 -4.43
CA ALA A 134 -9.83 -18.23 -3.31
C ALA A 134 -8.36 -17.86 -3.55
N PHE A 135 -7.98 -17.47 -4.77
CA PHE A 135 -6.60 -17.06 -5.06
C PHE A 135 -6.32 -15.68 -4.51
N ASP A 136 -5.07 -15.49 -4.07
CA ASP A 136 -4.57 -14.18 -3.70
C ASP A 136 -4.56 -13.23 -4.91
N PHE A 137 -4.49 -11.93 -4.63
CA PHE A 137 -4.41 -10.90 -5.64
C PHE A 137 -3.34 -11.18 -6.72
N GLU A 138 -2.12 -11.54 -6.30
CA GLU A 138 -0.97 -11.67 -7.20
C GLU A 138 -1.11 -12.88 -8.14
N HIS A 139 -1.65 -14.00 -7.65
CA HIS A 139 -1.97 -15.15 -8.49
C HIS A 139 -3.04 -14.82 -9.52
N ARG A 140 -4.10 -14.10 -9.13
CA ARG A 140 -5.15 -13.73 -10.08
C ARG A 140 -4.62 -12.80 -11.18
N VAL A 141 -3.74 -11.88 -10.82
CA VAL A 141 -3.06 -10.99 -11.77
C VAL A 141 -2.15 -11.78 -12.72
N ARG A 142 -1.38 -12.75 -12.20
CA ARG A 142 -0.52 -13.62 -13.01
C ARG A 142 -1.32 -14.50 -13.96
N GLU A 143 -2.44 -15.06 -13.51
CA GLU A 143 -3.32 -15.86 -14.35
C GLU A 143 -3.97 -15.03 -15.46
N ALA A 144 -4.45 -13.82 -15.11
CA ALA A 144 -4.99 -12.88 -16.09
C ALA A 144 -3.94 -12.55 -17.15
N ALA A 145 -2.71 -12.25 -16.75
CA ALA A 145 -1.61 -12.00 -17.67
C ALA A 145 -1.27 -13.21 -18.54
N ALA A 146 -1.21 -14.40 -17.96
CA ALA A 146 -0.97 -15.65 -18.68
C ALA A 146 -2.07 -15.92 -19.73
N SER A 147 -3.32 -15.57 -19.43
CA SER A 147 -4.46 -15.68 -20.36
C SER A 147 -4.34 -14.73 -21.56
N LEU A 148 -3.66 -13.60 -21.36
CA LEU A 148 -3.31 -12.63 -22.41
C LEU A 148 -2.00 -12.99 -23.11
N GLY A 149 -1.36 -14.11 -22.77
CA GLY A 149 -0.08 -14.51 -23.36
C GLY A 149 1.12 -13.70 -22.87
N LEU A 150 0.97 -12.95 -21.78
CA LEU A 150 2.06 -12.26 -21.08
C LEU A 150 2.69 -13.26 -20.11
N ARG A 151 3.90 -13.74 -20.43
CA ARG A 151 4.73 -14.58 -19.56
C ARG A 151 6.03 -13.84 -19.26
#